data_AF-A0A7V3J3B3-F1
#
_entry.id   AF-A0A7V3J3B3-F1
#
_cell.length_a   1.000
_cell.length_b   1.000
_cell.length_c   1.000
_cell.angle_alpha   90.00
_cell.angle_beta   90.00
_cell.angle_gamma   90.00
#
_symmetry.space_group_name_H-M   'P 1'
#
loop_
_entity.id
_entity.type
_entity.pdbx_description
1 polymer ?
#
loop_
_entity_poly.entity_id
_entity_poly.type
_entity_poly.pdbx_seq_one_letter_code
_entity_poly.pdbx_strand_id
1 'polypeptide(L)'
;MTGIESQQVNWWSCHTFIEAAVRQANIGPLPLAGTPLWCSLAEGDPRKLLALAVAGEHHALRMETAQQAVADASREIAAVADWSRVAREIQQRSNFYAERPLLRRKGVA
;
A
#
# COMPACT_ATOMS: atom_id res chain seq x y z
N MET A 1 -22.99 3.05 -4.28
CA MET A 1 -21.73 3.12 -3.50
C MET A 1 -21.13 1.73 -3.53
N THR A 2 -20.09 1.53 -4.33
CA THR A 2 -19.21 0.36 -4.23
C THR A 2 -18.61 0.34 -2.82
N GLY A 3 -18.68 -0.79 -2.13
CA GLY A 3 -18.10 -0.93 -0.79
C GLY A 3 -16.61 -0.65 -0.82
N ILE A 4 -16.08 -0.05 0.27
CA ILE A 4 -14.63 0.12 0.41
C ILE A 4 -14.06 -1.26 0.74
N GLU A 5 -13.45 -1.89 -0.25
CA GLU A 5 -12.71 -3.15 -0.07
C GLU A 5 -11.33 -2.88 0.55
N SER A 6 -10.80 -3.88 1.26
CA SER A 6 -9.45 -3.80 1.82
C SER A 6 -8.41 -3.66 0.71
N GLN A 7 -7.46 -2.74 0.89
CA GLN A 7 -6.34 -2.55 -0.04
C GLN A 7 -5.04 -3.18 0.48
N GLN A 8 -5.10 -3.99 1.54
CA GLN A 8 -3.92 -4.63 2.10
C GLN A 8 -3.31 -5.61 1.09
N VAL A 9 -2.00 -5.47 0.86
CA VAL A 9 -1.22 -6.41 0.04
C VAL A 9 -0.59 -7.44 0.96
N ASN A 10 -0.66 -8.71 0.56
CA ASN A 10 0.00 -9.81 1.25
C ASN A 10 1.05 -10.42 0.32
N TRP A 11 2.33 -10.10 0.56
CA TRP A 11 3.40 -10.57 -0.29
C TRP A 11 3.60 -12.08 -0.19
N TRP A 12 3.51 -12.66 1.02
CA TRP A 12 3.72 -14.10 1.22
C TRP A 12 2.75 -14.96 0.42
N SER A 13 1.48 -14.55 0.35
CA SER A 13 0.47 -15.20 -0.48
C SER A 13 0.79 -15.09 -1.98
N CYS A 14 1.30 -13.94 -2.44
CA CYS A 14 1.78 -13.79 -3.82
C CYS A 14 2.98 -14.70 -4.11
N HIS A 15 3.95 -14.78 -3.19
CA HIS A 15 5.15 -15.60 -3.31
C HIS A 15 4.81 -17.10 -3.40
N THR A 16 3.99 -17.59 -2.47
CA THR A 16 3.56 -19.00 -2.48
C THR A 16 2.76 -19.36 -3.73
N PHE A 17 1.91 -18.46 -4.22
CA PHE A 17 1.18 -18.65 -5.47
C PHE A 17 2.13 -18.73 -6.68
N ILE A 18 3.06 -17.80 -6.83
CA ILE A 18 3.95 -17.79 -8.01
C ILE A 18 4.92 -18.98 -7.96
N GLU A 19 5.42 -19.36 -6.79
CA GLU A 19 6.27 -20.55 -6.62
C GLU A 19 5.53 -21.82 -7.09
N ALA A 20 4.28 -21.99 -6.67
CA ALA A 20 3.44 -23.11 -7.09
C ALA A 20 3.17 -23.08 -8.61
N ALA A 21 2.87 -21.91 -9.18
CA ALA A 21 2.62 -21.75 -10.60
C ALA A 21 3.87 -22.09 -11.44
N VAL A 22 5.05 -21.63 -11.03
CA VAL A 22 6.33 -21.96 -11.69
C VAL A 22 6.61 -23.45 -11.62
N ARG A 23 6.39 -24.08 -10.46
CA ARG A 23 6.53 -25.53 -10.29
C ARG A 23 5.58 -26.30 -11.20
N GLN A 24 4.32 -25.88 -11.28
CA GLN A 24 3.29 -26.52 -12.11
C GLN A 24 3.59 -26.38 -13.61
N ALA A 25 4.14 -25.25 -14.04
CA ALA A 25 4.47 -25.02 -15.44
C ALA A 25 5.54 -25.99 -15.97
N ASN A 26 6.44 -26.49 -15.12
CA ASN A 26 7.45 -27.50 -15.45
C ASN A 26 8.28 -27.15 -16.71
N ILE A 27 8.64 -25.86 -16.86
CA ILE A 27 9.29 -25.29 -18.06
C ILE A 27 10.81 -25.11 -17.91
N GLY A 28 11.41 -25.78 -16.92
CA GLY A 28 12.84 -25.67 -16.62
C GLY A 28 13.22 -24.34 -15.96
N PRO A 29 14.52 -24.00 -15.91
CA PRO A 29 14.99 -22.81 -15.21
C PRO A 29 14.48 -21.53 -15.87
N LEU A 30 13.97 -20.61 -15.05
CA LEU A 30 13.53 -19.29 -15.49
C LEU A 30 14.73 -18.34 -15.56
N PRO A 31 14.98 -17.69 -16.71
CA PRO A 31 15.94 -16.59 -16.75
C PRO A 31 15.40 -15.39 -15.97
N LEU A 32 16.30 -14.58 -15.41
CA LEU A 32 15.91 -13.32 -14.78
C LEU A 32 15.28 -12.39 -15.83
N ALA A 33 14.11 -11.82 -15.50
CA ALA A 33 13.40 -10.93 -16.40
C ALA A 33 14.27 -9.76 -16.87
N GLY A 34 14.22 -9.45 -18.17
CA GLY A 34 14.97 -8.35 -18.78
C GLY A 34 16.46 -8.63 -19.06
N THR A 35 16.99 -9.79 -18.66
CA THR A 35 18.36 -10.19 -19.06
C THR A 35 18.45 -10.52 -20.56
N PRO A 36 19.64 -10.49 -21.17
CA PRO A 36 19.80 -10.89 -22.58
C PRO A 36 19.26 -12.30 -22.87
N LEU A 37 19.43 -13.25 -21.94
CA LEU A 37 18.88 -14.59 -22.05
C LEU A 37 17.34 -14.56 -22.12
N TRP A 38 16.69 -13.75 -21.27
CA TRP A 38 15.25 -13.54 -21.31
C TRP A 38 14.79 -12.85 -22.61
N CYS A 39 15.53 -11.83 -23.06
CA CYS A 39 15.22 -11.10 -24.30
C CYS A 39 15.32 -12.01 -25.53
N SER A 40 16.24 -12.98 -25.51
CA SER A 40 16.41 -13.97 -26.58
C SER A 40 15.31 -15.03 -26.65
N LEU A 41 14.44 -15.13 -25.63
CA LEU A 41 13.30 -16.04 -25.66
C LEU A 41 12.26 -15.61 -26.70
N ALA A 42 11.69 -16.61 -27.38
CA ALA A 42 10.57 -16.42 -28.31
C ALA A 42 9.38 -15.74 -27.61
N GLU A 43 8.59 -14.98 -28.37
CA GLU A 43 7.44 -14.23 -27.81
C GLU A 43 6.39 -15.12 -27.14
N GLY A 44 6.16 -16.31 -27.69
CA GLY A 44 5.23 -17.31 -27.15
C GLY A 44 5.83 -18.20 -26.05
N ASP A 45 7.08 -17.99 -25.63
CA ASP A 45 7.70 -18.80 -24.60
C ASP A 45 7.08 -18.47 -23.22
N PRO A 46 6.43 -19.43 -22.53
CA PRO A 46 5.79 -19.19 -21.24
C PRO A 46 6.78 -18.74 -20.15
N ARG A 47 8.07 -19.07 -20.28
CA ARG A 47 9.13 -18.60 -19.36
C ARG A 47 9.24 -17.09 -19.37
N LYS A 48 8.89 -16.43 -20.48
CA LYS A 48 8.98 -14.98 -20.62
C LYS A 48 8.00 -14.27 -19.68
N LEU A 49 6.75 -14.71 -19.66
CA LEU A 49 5.71 -14.20 -18.77
C LEU A 49 5.97 -14.59 -17.31
N LEU A 50 6.35 -15.85 -17.07
CA LEU A 50 6.58 -16.33 -15.70
C LEU A 50 7.78 -15.65 -15.05
N ALA A 51 8.85 -15.38 -15.79
CA ALA A 51 9.97 -14.59 -15.28
C ALA A 51 9.54 -13.16 -14.88
N LEU A 52 8.65 -12.52 -15.64
CA LEU A 52 8.08 -11.22 -15.28
C LEU A 52 7.20 -11.30 -14.03
N ALA A 53 6.39 -12.35 -13.91
CA ALA A 53 5.53 -12.56 -12.74
C ALA A 53 6.36 -12.78 -11.46
N VAL A 54 7.43 -13.59 -11.53
CA VAL A 54 8.39 -13.76 -10.44
C VAL A 54 9.03 -12.43 -10.08
N ALA A 55 9.52 -11.65 -11.06
CA ALA A 55 10.08 -10.32 -10.78
C ALA A 55 9.04 -9.34 -10.20
N GLY A 56 7.76 -9.51 -10.56
CA GLY A 56 6.64 -8.71 -10.07
C GLY A 56 6.36 -8.88 -8.58
N GLU A 57 6.70 -10.03 -7.98
CA GLU A 57 6.50 -10.26 -6.54
C GLU A 57 7.27 -9.25 -5.67
N HIS A 58 8.41 -8.74 -6.17
CA HIS A 58 9.17 -7.69 -5.49
C HIS A 58 8.37 -6.38 -5.35
N HIS A 59 7.46 -6.08 -6.27
CA HIS A 59 6.58 -4.93 -6.12
C HIS A 59 5.55 -5.16 -5.00
N ALA A 60 4.96 -6.36 -4.92
CA ALA A 60 4.05 -6.72 -3.83
C ALA A 60 4.74 -6.62 -2.46
N LEU A 61 6.01 -7.07 -2.35
CA LEU A 61 6.83 -6.91 -1.15
C LEU A 61 7.02 -5.44 -0.77
N ARG A 62 7.35 -4.58 -1.75
CA ARG A 62 7.48 -3.13 -1.51
C ARG A 62 6.18 -2.51 -1.04
N MET A 63 5.04 -2.91 -1.62
CA MET A 63 3.73 -2.41 -1.22
C MET A 63 3.39 -2.80 0.23
N GLU A 64 3.53 -4.08 0.59
CA GLU A 64 3.28 -4.56 1.95
C GLU A 64 4.18 -3.83 2.96
N THR A 65 5.47 -3.70 2.66
CA THR A 65 6.44 -3.00 3.51
C THR A 65 6.08 -1.52 3.67
N ALA A 66 5.66 -0.85 2.59
CA ALA A 66 5.22 0.54 2.65
C ALA A 66 3.93 0.72 3.46
N GLN A 67 2.97 -0.19 3.32
CA GLN A 67 1.74 -0.20 4.12
C GLN A 67 2.04 -0.37 5.60
N GLN A 68 2.95 -1.28 5.94
CA GLN A 68 3.41 -1.49 7.31
C GLN A 68 4.06 -0.23 7.88
N ALA A 69 4.99 0.40 7.13
CA ALA A 69 5.65 1.64 7.56
C ALA A 69 4.67 2.80 7.79
N VAL A 70 3.65 2.95 6.93
CA VAL A 70 2.59 3.96 7.11
C VAL A 70 1.75 3.66 8.37
N ALA A 71 1.43 2.38 8.62
CA ALA A 71 0.69 1.98 9.80
C ALA A 71 1.49 2.21 11.10
N ASP A 72 2.80 1.92 11.09
CA ASP A 72 3.71 2.23 12.19
C ASP A 72 3.77 3.73 12.47
N ALA A 73 4.02 4.55 11.44
CA ALA A 73 4.05 6.00 11.58
C ALA A 73 2.71 6.57 12.09
N SER A 74 1.58 6.03 11.63
CA SER A 74 0.25 6.43 12.09
C SER A 74 0.05 6.10 13.57
N ARG A 75 0.51 4.92 14.02
CA ARG A 75 0.47 4.52 15.44
C ARG A 75 1.36 5.41 16.31
N GLU A 76 2.55 5.78 15.83
CA GLU A 76 3.44 6.68 16.54
C GLU A 76 2.82 8.08 16.71
N ILE A 77 2.26 8.65 15.64
CA ILE A 77 1.55 9.94 15.70
C ILE A 77 0.35 9.85 16.67
N ALA A 78 -0.41 8.75 16.60
CA ALA A 78 -1.53 8.51 17.50
C ALA A 78 -1.10 8.42 18.97
N ALA A 79 0.11 7.96 19.26
CA ALA A 79 0.61 7.81 20.63
C ALA A 79 1.20 9.10 21.24
N VAL A 80 1.65 10.06 20.41
CA VAL A 80 2.38 11.26 20.89
C VAL A 80 1.51 12.26 21.66
N ALA A 81 0.21 12.32 21.40
CA ALA A 81 -0.67 13.33 22.00
C ALA A 81 -1.95 12.71 22.59
N ASP A 82 -2.49 13.35 23.63
CA ASP A 82 -3.87 13.09 24.09
C ASP A 82 -4.85 13.68 23.06
N TRP A 83 -5.12 12.91 22.00
CA TRP A 83 -6.03 13.29 20.93
C TRP A 83 -7.45 13.52 21.44
N SER A 84 -7.84 12.91 22.55
CA SER A 84 -9.14 13.17 23.19
C SER A 84 -9.18 14.56 23.83
N ARG A 85 -8.08 15.01 24.46
CA ARG A 85 -7.96 16.40 24.93
C ARG A 85 -8.01 17.39 23.78
N VAL A 86 -7.25 17.14 22.71
CA VAL A 86 -7.26 18.00 21.51
C VAL A 86 -8.67 18.09 20.91
N ALA A 87 -9.37 16.96 20.79
CA ALA A 87 -10.75 16.93 20.31
C ALA A 87 -11.70 17.74 21.21
N ARG A 88 -11.57 17.61 22.55
CA ARG A 88 -12.36 18.41 23.51
C ARG A 88 -12.11 19.91 23.34
N GLU A 89 -10.85 20.32 23.21
CA GLU A 89 -10.48 21.74 23.03
C GLU A 89 -11.06 22.30 21.71
N ILE A 90 -10.95 21.54 20.61
CA ILE A 90 -11.54 21.92 19.31
C ILE A 90 -13.06 22.05 19.43
N GLN A 91 -13.73 21.10 20.09
CA GLN A 91 -15.18 21.12 20.27
C GLN A 91 -15.61 22.31 21.13
N GLN A 92 -14.94 22.56 22.26
CA GLN A 92 -15.22 23.69 23.13
C GLN A 92 -15.06 25.02 22.39
N ARG A 93 -13.99 25.18 21.62
CA ARG A 93 -13.75 26.37 20.81
C ARG A 93 -14.80 26.54 19.73
N SER A 94 -15.18 25.45 19.06
CA SER A 94 -16.23 25.46 18.03
C SER A 94 -17.59 25.87 18.61
N ASN A 95 -17.95 25.30 19.76
CA ASN A 95 -19.18 25.66 20.49
C ASN A 95 -19.16 27.13 20.92
N PHE A 96 -18.05 27.62 21.48
CA PHE A 96 -17.91 29.02 21.90
C PHE A 96 -18.21 30.00 20.75
N TYR A 97 -17.70 29.74 19.54
CA TYR A 97 -17.96 30.59 18.37
C TYR A 97 -19.31 30.33 17.70
N ALA A 98 -19.91 29.15 17.89
CA ALA A 98 -21.29 28.89 17.46
C ALA A 98 -22.27 29.69 18.32
N GLU A 99 -22.04 29.76 19.64
CA GLU A 99 -22.81 30.57 20.58
C GLU A 99 -22.53 32.07 20.43
N ARG A 100 -21.34 32.46 19.97
CA ARG A 100 -20.93 33.86 19.79
C ARG A 100 -20.46 34.15 18.36
N PRO A 101 -21.36 34.15 17.37
CA PRO A 101 -20.99 34.31 15.95
C PRO A 101 -20.26 35.61 15.65
N LEU A 102 -20.63 36.70 16.34
CA LEU A 102 -20.08 38.04 16.15
C LEU A 102 -18.59 38.17 16.53
N LEU A 103 -18.06 37.22 17.32
CA LEU A 103 -16.64 37.18 17.72
C LEU A 103 -15.74 36.47 16.70
N ARG A 104 -16.31 35.87 15.64
CA ARG A 104 -15.49 35.32 14.56
C ARG A 104 -14.78 36.47 13.86
N ARG A 105 -13.44 36.43 13.82
CA ARG A 105 -12.68 37.37 12.98
C ARG A 105 -13.12 37.19 11.53
N LYS A 106 -13.57 38.27 10.89
CA LYS A 106 -13.63 38.31 9.42
C LYS A 106 -12.19 38.14 8.93
N GLY A 107 -11.93 37.11 8.12
CA GLY A 107 -10.63 36.94 7.49
C GLY A 107 -10.30 38.21 6.71
N VAL A 108 -9.05 38.67 6.82
CA VAL A 108 -8.52 39.69 5.91
C VAL A 108 -8.51 39.04 4.53
N ALA A 109 -9.26 39.65 3.59
CA ALA A 109 -9.33 39.23 2.19
C ALA A 109 -8.01 39.47 1.47
#